data_AF-A0A7U4XUX2-F1
#
_entry.id   AF-A0A7U4XUX2-F1
#
_cell.length_a   1.000
_cell.length_b   1.000
_cell.length_c   1.000
_cell.angle_alpha   90.00
_cell.angle_beta   90.00
_cell.angle_gamma   90.00
#
_symmetry.space_group_name_H-M   'P 1'
#
loop_
_entity.id
_entity.type
_entity.pdbx_description
1 polymer ?
#
loop_
_entity_poly.entity_id
_entity_poly.type
_entity_poly.pdbx_seq_one_letter_code
_entity_poly.pdbx_strand_id
1 'polypeptide(L)'
;MKLFTKSILAVAGISMATMAFAADPLANTTWQTFDDGKPKGVVKITESNGVLTGKLISTVSEKGKKHVGMTIISDLKADGGGKYSGGTITDPEKNKTYRMTANLSGDTLNLKGYLGPFSRSQTWKKK
;
A
#
# COMPACT_ATOMS: atom_id res chain seq x y z
N MET A 1 -6.81 -60.06 43.58
CA MET A 1 -6.86 -60.26 42.11
C MET A 1 -7.40 -58.99 41.47
N LYS A 2 -6.54 -58.28 40.74
CA LYS A 2 -6.81 -57.29 39.67
C LYS A 2 -7.55 -55.98 40.02
N LEU A 3 -6.73 -54.94 40.20
CA LEU A 3 -7.00 -53.50 40.05
C LEU A 3 -7.49 -53.17 38.64
N PHE A 4 -8.44 -52.24 38.46
CA PHE A 4 -8.54 -51.42 37.23
C PHE A 4 -9.10 -50.02 37.52
N THR A 5 -8.17 -49.07 37.70
CA THR A 5 -8.40 -47.63 37.77
C THR A 5 -8.76 -47.10 36.38
N LYS A 6 -9.94 -46.49 36.21
CA LYS A 6 -10.33 -45.82 34.97
C LYS A 6 -9.56 -44.51 34.83
N SER A 7 -8.55 -44.50 33.98
CA SER A 7 -7.78 -43.29 33.65
C SER A 7 -8.59 -42.42 32.69
N ILE A 8 -8.96 -41.21 33.14
CA ILE A 8 -9.49 -40.15 32.28
C ILE A 8 -8.27 -39.53 31.55
N LEU A 9 -8.07 -39.85 30.28
CA LEU A 9 -7.14 -39.09 29.43
C LEU A 9 -7.84 -37.81 28.98
N ALA A 10 -7.52 -36.68 29.62
CA ALA A 10 -7.78 -35.37 29.06
C ALA A 10 -6.71 -35.08 27.99
N VAL A 11 -7.10 -35.17 26.71
CA VAL A 11 -6.25 -34.71 25.59
C VAL A 11 -6.30 -33.19 25.58
N ALA A 12 -5.26 -32.55 26.11
CA ALA A 12 -5.06 -31.11 25.97
C ALA A 12 -4.72 -30.79 24.51
N GLY A 13 -5.68 -30.24 23.77
CA GLY A 13 -5.48 -29.76 22.41
C GLY A 13 -4.57 -28.53 22.41
N ILE A 14 -3.37 -28.66 21.83
CA ILE A 14 -2.49 -27.52 21.55
C ILE A 14 -3.13 -26.74 20.41
N SER A 15 -3.82 -25.65 20.73
CA SER A 15 -4.28 -24.68 19.75
C SER A 15 -3.07 -23.93 19.20
N MET A 16 -2.64 -24.28 18.00
CA MET A 16 -1.73 -23.43 17.23
C MET A 16 -2.49 -22.16 16.86
N ALA A 17 -2.28 -21.09 17.63
CA ALA A 17 -2.73 -19.76 17.28
C ALA A 17 -1.93 -19.31 16.05
N THR A 18 -2.53 -19.40 14.87
CA THR A 18 -1.99 -18.76 13.68
C THR A 18 -2.09 -17.26 13.88
N MET A 19 -0.95 -16.58 14.00
CA MET A 19 -0.91 -15.12 13.93
C MET A 19 -1.29 -14.73 12.51
N ALA A 20 -2.55 -14.34 12.31
CA ALA A 20 -2.98 -13.72 11.07
C ALA A 20 -2.28 -12.35 10.98
N PHE A 21 -1.29 -12.23 10.10
CA PHE A 21 -0.79 -10.92 9.70
C PHE A 21 -1.95 -10.20 8.99
N ALA A 22 -2.48 -9.16 9.62
CA ALA A 22 -3.44 -8.30 8.96
C ALA A 22 -2.75 -7.65 7.75
N ALA A 23 -3.34 -7.82 6.57
CA ALA A 23 -2.83 -7.17 5.37
C ALA A 23 -2.86 -5.65 5.56
N ASP A 24 -1.84 -4.96 5.05
CA ASP A 24 -1.78 -3.50 5.09
C ASP A 24 -3.03 -2.89 4.42
N PRO A 25 -3.71 -1.89 5.02
CA PRO A 25 -4.93 -1.31 4.45
C PRO A 25 -4.78 -0.72 3.05
N LEU A 26 -3.55 -0.41 2.64
CA LEU A 26 -3.20 0.10 1.31
C LEU A 26 -2.85 -1.02 0.32
N ALA A 27 -2.58 -2.24 0.81
CA ALA A 27 -2.27 -3.38 -0.04
C ALA A 27 -3.46 -3.77 -0.93
N ASN A 28 -3.18 -4.08 -2.19
CA ASN A 28 -4.16 -4.51 -3.20
C ASN A 28 -5.30 -3.50 -3.45
N THR A 29 -5.07 -2.22 -3.20
CA THR A 29 -6.04 -1.14 -3.44
C THR A 29 -5.76 -0.38 -4.73
N THR A 30 -6.76 0.35 -5.23
CA THR A 30 -6.64 1.14 -6.46
C THR A 30 -7.03 2.59 -6.18
N TRP A 31 -6.28 3.53 -6.76
CA TRP A 31 -6.39 4.96 -6.46
C TRP A 31 -6.45 5.82 -7.72
N GLN A 32 -7.42 6.73 -7.75
CA GLN A 32 -7.54 7.77 -8.75
C GLN A 32 -6.61 8.94 -8.40
N THR A 33 -5.73 9.27 -9.35
CA THR A 33 -4.83 10.43 -9.31
C THR A 33 -5.47 11.62 -10.02
N PHE A 34 -5.00 12.82 -9.71
CA PHE A 34 -5.55 14.07 -10.24
C PHE A 34 -4.45 14.99 -10.77
N ASP A 35 -4.78 15.74 -11.82
CA ASP A 35 -4.01 16.88 -12.35
C ASP A 35 -4.96 18.08 -12.40
N ASP A 36 -4.62 19.15 -11.70
CA ASP A 36 -5.46 20.36 -11.64
C ASP A 36 -6.95 20.07 -11.35
N GLY A 37 -7.21 19.20 -10.37
CA GLY A 37 -8.55 18.77 -9.96
C GLY A 37 -9.25 17.77 -10.90
N LYS A 38 -8.67 17.46 -12.06
CA LYS A 38 -9.25 16.50 -13.03
C LYS A 38 -8.64 15.12 -12.89
N PRO A 39 -9.42 14.03 -13.04
CA PRO A 39 -8.89 12.67 -13.04
C PRO A 39 -7.78 12.48 -14.09
N LYS A 40 -6.59 12.04 -13.68
CA LYS A 40 -5.43 11.83 -14.58
C LYS A 40 -5.16 10.37 -14.89
N GLY A 41 -5.17 9.52 -13.87
CA GLY A 41 -4.81 8.12 -14.02
C GLY A 41 -5.06 7.32 -12.76
N VAL A 42 -4.91 6.01 -12.87
CA VAL A 42 -5.26 5.06 -11.82
C VAL A 42 -4.03 4.24 -11.45
N VAL A 43 -3.77 4.13 -10.15
CA VAL A 43 -2.60 3.43 -9.60
C VAL A 43 -3.07 2.28 -8.73
N LYS A 44 -2.58 1.07 -9.01
CA LYS A 44 -2.78 -0.10 -8.15
C LYS A 44 -1.62 -0.20 -7.18
N ILE A 45 -1.91 -0.23 -5.89
CA ILE A 45 -0.92 -0.42 -4.84
C ILE A 45 -0.92 -1.89 -4.42
N THR A 46 0.27 -2.48 -4.34
CA THR A 46 0.52 -3.86 -3.92
C THR A 46 1.60 -3.87 -2.84
N GLU A 47 1.53 -4.84 -1.95
CA GLU A 47 2.46 -4.99 -0.84
C GLU A 47 3.20 -6.33 -0.96
N SER A 48 4.48 -6.33 -0.64
CA SER A 48 5.30 -7.53 -0.51
C SER A 48 6.36 -7.32 0.57
N ASN A 49 6.38 -8.20 1.57
CA ASN A 49 7.35 -8.19 2.67
C ASN A 49 7.45 -6.84 3.41
N GLY A 50 6.30 -6.20 3.67
CA GLY A 50 6.17 -4.90 4.31
C GLY A 50 6.46 -3.71 3.40
N VAL A 51 6.69 -3.92 2.10
CA VAL A 51 7.01 -2.86 1.13
C VAL A 51 5.88 -2.67 0.13
N LEU A 52 5.35 -1.45 0.09
CA LEU A 52 4.29 -1.03 -0.82
C LEU A 52 4.89 -0.48 -2.11
N THR A 53 4.35 -0.94 -3.23
CA THR A 53 4.67 -0.51 -4.59
C THR A 53 3.39 -0.08 -5.30
N GLY A 54 3.48 0.93 -6.16
CA GLY A 54 2.34 1.45 -6.91
C GLY A 54 2.59 1.39 -8.41
N LYS A 55 1.74 0.68 -9.14
CA LYS A 55 1.81 0.52 -10.60
C LYS A 55 0.73 1.36 -11.27
N LEU A 56 1.11 2.15 -12.27
CA LEU A 56 0.16 2.88 -13.10
C LEU A 56 -0.61 1.88 -13.97
N ILE A 57 -1.93 1.77 -13.82
CA ILE A 57 -2.74 0.79 -14.57
C ILE A 57 -3.60 1.42 -15.67
N SER A 58 -3.89 2.72 -15.59
CA SER A 58 -4.54 3.46 -16.67
C SER A 58 -4.32 4.97 -16.53
N THR A 59 -4.47 5.70 -17.64
CA THR A 59 -4.40 7.17 -17.64
C THR A 59 -5.18 7.74 -18.83
N VAL A 60 -5.70 8.96 -18.67
CA VAL A 60 -6.30 9.75 -19.75
C VAL A 60 -5.28 10.60 -20.51
N SER A 61 -4.04 10.71 -20.01
CA SER A 61 -2.96 11.43 -20.68
C SER A 61 -2.46 10.64 -21.88
N GLU A 62 -2.58 11.17 -23.10
CA GLU A 62 -2.01 10.53 -24.30
C GLU A 62 -0.51 10.29 -24.18
N LYS A 63 0.23 11.25 -23.60
CA LYS A 63 1.67 11.11 -23.32
C LYS A 63 1.93 10.05 -22.24
N GLY A 64 1.02 9.91 -21.29
CA GLY A 64 1.08 8.97 -20.18
C GLY A 64 0.79 7.51 -20.59
N LYS A 65 0.03 7.27 -21.67
CA LYS A 65 -0.39 5.91 -22.07
C LYS A 65 0.78 4.94 -22.25
N LYS A 66 1.89 5.39 -22.81
CA LYS A 66 3.12 4.57 -22.98
C LYS A 66 3.78 4.14 -21.66
N HIS A 67 3.39 4.77 -20.55
CA HIS A 67 3.89 4.49 -19.20
C HIS A 67 2.94 3.62 -18.38
N VAL A 68 1.78 3.23 -18.94
CA VAL A 68 0.91 2.25 -18.29
C VAL A 68 1.68 0.94 -18.10
N GLY A 69 1.60 0.40 -16.90
CA GLY A 69 2.37 -0.77 -16.48
C GLY A 69 3.67 -0.42 -15.73
N MET A 70 4.10 0.84 -15.71
CA MET A 70 5.27 1.23 -14.94
C MET A 70 4.97 1.30 -13.44
N THR A 71 5.93 0.85 -12.64
CA THR A 71 5.97 1.14 -11.20
C THR A 71 6.32 2.61 -11.02
N ILE A 72 5.41 3.36 -10.41
CA ILE A 72 5.58 4.79 -10.12
C ILE A 72 5.69 5.09 -8.63
N ILE A 73 5.34 4.15 -7.73
CA ILE A 73 5.63 4.26 -6.30
C ILE A 73 6.51 3.07 -5.89
N SER A 74 7.59 3.34 -5.16
CA SER A 74 8.53 2.33 -4.67
C SER A 74 8.87 2.57 -3.20
N ASP A 75 9.28 1.51 -2.51
CA ASP A 75 9.86 1.52 -1.14
C ASP A 75 8.99 2.12 -0.03
N LEU A 76 7.70 2.36 -0.29
CA LEU A 76 6.80 2.94 0.68
C LEU A 76 6.52 1.92 1.79
N LYS A 77 6.64 2.33 3.04
CA LYS A 77 6.45 1.46 4.22
C LYS A 77 5.46 2.08 5.18
N ALA A 78 4.71 1.24 5.87
CA ALA A 78 3.80 1.69 6.90
C ALA A 78 4.56 2.10 8.17
N ASP A 79 4.21 3.27 8.70
CA ASP A 79 4.67 3.74 10.01
C ASP A 79 3.63 3.46 11.11
N GLY A 80 2.48 2.87 10.74
CA GLY A 80 1.32 2.66 11.60
C GLY A 80 0.33 3.82 11.57
N GLY A 81 -0.90 3.55 12.03
CA GLY A 81 -1.98 4.56 12.11
C GLY A 81 -2.35 5.20 10.76
N GLY A 82 -2.19 4.48 9.65
CA GLY A 82 -2.47 4.96 8.30
C GLY A 82 -1.38 5.88 7.72
N LYS A 83 -0.22 6.04 8.37
CA LYS A 83 0.90 6.83 7.86
C LYS A 83 1.92 5.94 7.15
N TYR A 84 2.54 6.49 6.12
CA TYR A 84 3.54 5.81 5.31
C TYR A 84 4.70 6.73 4.97
N SER A 85 5.91 6.19 5.01
CA SER A 85 7.15 6.93 4.75
C SER A 85 8.18 6.09 4.00
N GLY A 86 9.36 6.68 3.74
CA GLY A 86 10.49 6.03 3.08
C GLY A 86 10.34 5.84 1.56
N GLY A 87 9.15 6.06 1.01
CA GLY A 87 8.86 5.80 -0.38
C GLY A 87 9.37 6.86 -1.35
N THR A 88 9.31 6.51 -2.63
CA THR A 88 9.53 7.43 -3.75
C THR A 88 8.36 7.37 -4.73
N ILE A 89 8.11 8.49 -5.42
CA ILE A 89 7.14 8.59 -6.51
C ILE A 89 7.79 9.15 -7.77
N THR A 90 7.59 8.48 -8.89
CA THR A 90 8.11 8.86 -10.21
C THR A 90 7.01 9.49 -11.05
N ASP A 91 7.25 10.69 -11.56
CA ASP A 91 6.50 11.30 -12.65
C ASP A 91 7.10 10.79 -13.97
N PRO A 92 6.46 9.83 -14.67
CA PRO A 92 7.04 9.20 -15.84
C PRO A 92 7.07 10.14 -17.05
N GLU A 93 6.19 11.13 -17.11
CA GLU A 93 6.16 12.11 -18.21
C GLU A 93 7.35 13.07 -18.12
N LYS A 94 7.80 13.37 -16.90
CA LYS A 94 8.97 14.24 -16.64
C LYS A 94 10.27 13.47 -16.42
N ASN A 95 10.19 12.14 -16.32
CA ASN A 95 11.28 11.27 -15.92
C ASN A 95 11.97 11.75 -14.63
N LYS A 96 11.16 12.09 -13.61
CA LYS A 96 11.65 12.60 -12.33
C LYS A 96 11.07 11.82 -11.16
N THR A 97 11.93 11.45 -10.23
CA THR A 97 11.57 10.74 -9.01
C THR A 97 11.72 11.67 -7.80
N TYR A 98 10.74 11.62 -6.91
CA TYR A 98 10.65 12.44 -5.71
C TYR A 98 10.54 11.54 -4.50
N ARG A 99 11.12 11.94 -3.36
CA ARG A 99 10.81 11.26 -2.09
C ARG A 99 9.34 11.53 -1.76
N MET A 100 8.67 10.58 -1.11
CA MET A 100 7.27 10.77 -0.74
C MET A 100 6.92 10.21 0.64
N THR A 101 5.86 10.76 1.20
CA THR A 101 5.10 10.21 2.31
C THR A 101 3.63 10.13 1.92
N ALA A 102 2.86 9.29 2.61
CA ALA A 102 1.41 9.21 2.44
C ALA A 102 0.67 9.09 3.77
N ASN A 103 -0.57 9.54 3.80
CA ASN A 103 -1.48 9.37 4.92
C ASN A 103 -2.86 8.91 4.42
N LEU A 104 -3.29 7.75 4.87
CA LEU A 104 -4.56 7.12 4.55
C LEU A 104 -5.62 7.52 5.59
N SER A 105 -6.75 8.02 5.12
CA SER A 105 -7.91 8.37 5.94
C SER A 105 -9.20 7.97 5.21
N GLY A 106 -9.76 6.81 5.57
CA GLY A 106 -10.88 6.21 4.86
C GLY A 106 -10.54 6.00 3.38
N ASP A 107 -11.36 6.56 2.49
CA ASP A 107 -11.18 6.45 1.04
C ASP A 107 -10.32 7.58 0.43
N THR A 108 -9.53 8.26 1.26
CA THR A 108 -8.66 9.36 0.85
C THR A 108 -7.21 9.05 1.20
N LEU A 109 -6.33 9.14 0.20
CA LEU A 109 -4.89 9.02 0.37
C LEU A 109 -4.25 10.37 0.09
N ASN A 110 -3.67 10.99 1.11
CA ASN A 110 -2.94 12.25 0.97
C ASN A 110 -1.46 11.95 0.78
N LEU A 111 -0.92 12.29 -0.37
CA LEU A 111 0.49 12.13 -0.71
C LEU A 111 1.21 13.47 -0.56
N LYS A 112 2.47 13.41 -0.16
CA LYS A 112 3.37 14.55 -0.19
C LYS A 112 4.69 14.14 -0.83
N GLY A 113 5.04 14.77 -1.94
CA GLY A 113 6.31 14.61 -2.65
C GLY A 113 7.29 15.71 -2.29
N TYR A 114 8.58 15.38 -2.21
CA TYR A 114 9.66 16.27 -1.78
C TYR A 114 10.77 16.34 -2.83
N LEU A 115 11.24 17.56 -3.11
CA LEU A 115 12.42 17.85 -3.93
C LEU A 115 13.29 18.89 -3.18
N GLY A 116 14.30 18.42 -2.46
CA GLY A 116 15.12 19.28 -1.59
C GLY A 116 14.23 20.00 -0.55
N PRO A 117 14.31 21.34 -0.42
CA PRO A 117 13.47 22.09 0.51
C PRO A 117 12.02 22.26 0.03
N PHE A 118 11.72 21.93 -1.23
CA PHE A 118 10.40 22.10 -1.82
C PHE A 118 9.55 20.84 -1.65
N SER A 119 8.23 21.02 -1.51
CA SER A 119 7.28 19.92 -1.49
C SER A 119 5.99 20.26 -2.22
N ARG A 120 5.28 19.22 -2.67
CA ARG A 120 3.95 19.29 -3.27
C ARG A 120 3.07 18.22 -2.66
N SER A 121 1.81 18.54 -2.42
CA SER A 121 0.81 17.58 -1.94
C SER A 121 -0.18 17.23 -3.03
N GLN A 122 -0.67 16.00 -3.01
CA GLN A 122 -1.79 15.57 -3.83
C GLN A 122 -2.74 14.71 -2.98
N THR A 123 -4.02 14.78 -3.30
CA THR A 123 -5.04 13.94 -2.67
C THR A 123 -5.57 12.98 -3.71
N TRP A 124 -5.44 11.68 -3.45
CA TRP A 124 -5.99 10.62 -4.28
C TRP A 124 -7.25 10.04 -3.64
N LYS A 125 -8.14 9.53 -4.48
CA LYS A 125 -9.41 8.93 -4.05
C LYS A 125 -9.40 7.45 -4.37
N LYS A 126 -9.89 6.64 -3.43
CA LYS A 126 -10.02 5.20 -3.62
C LYS A 126 -10.98 4.92 -4.77
N LYS A 127 -10.68 3.88 -5.56
CA LYS A 127 -11.46 3.44 -6.71
C LYS A 127 -11.96 2.03 -6.53
#